data_AF-A0A7W0HD83-F1
#
_entry.id   AF-A0A7W0HD83-F1
#
_cell.length_a   1.000
_cell.length_b   1.000
_cell.length_c   1.000
_cell.angle_alpha   90.00
_cell.angle_beta   90.00
_cell.angle_gamma   90.00
#
_symmetry.space_group_name_H-M   'P 1'
#
loop_
_entity.id
_entity.type
_entity.pdbx_description
1 polymer ?
#
loop_
_entity_poly.entity_id
_entity_poly.type
_entity_poly.pdbx_seq_one_letter_code
_entity_poly.pdbx_strand_id
1 'polypeptide(L)' 'MNDEADFREIDVAMLYIEEARSRAESGAAALRRANAEPHLVEAMERAQVELSDTARRLRQGTFFAVPSAQTAF' A
#
# COMPACT_ATOMS: atom_id res chain seq x y z
N MET A 1 27.53 -6.11 1.06
CA MET A 1 26.17 -6.52 1.48
C MET A 1 25.27 -5.99 0.37
N ASN A 2 24.60 -6.87 -0.36
CA ASN A 2 24.05 -6.52 -1.67
C ASN A 2 22.73 -5.76 -1.49
N ASP A 3 22.74 -4.44 -1.61
CA ASP A 3 21.57 -3.57 -1.46
C ASP A 3 20.35 -4.10 -2.24
N GLU A 4 20.57 -4.74 -3.40
CA GLU A 4 19.52 -5.36 -4.22
C GLU A 4 18.69 -6.45 -3.52
N ALA A 5 19.29 -7.23 -2.61
CA ALA A 5 18.57 -8.28 -1.90
C ALA A 5 17.65 -7.69 -0.80
N ASP A 6 18.08 -6.59 -0.17
CA ASP A 6 17.33 -5.94 0.89
C ASP A 6 16.09 -5.20 0.33
N PHE A 7 16.18 -4.68 -0.90
CA PHE A 7 15.04 -4.06 -1.58
C PHE A 7 14.04 -5.06 -2.19
N ARG A 8 14.46 -6.32 -2.45
CA ARG A 8 13.55 -7.33 -3.03
C ARG A 8 12.33 -7.61 -2.16
N GLU A 9 12.52 -7.78 -0.86
CA GLU A 9 11.40 -8.07 0.06
C GLU A 9 10.45 -6.87 0.19
N ILE A 10 10.99 -5.64 0.09
CA ILE A 10 10.22 -4.40 0.07
C ILE A 10 9.37 -4.33 -1.20
N ASP A 11 9.95 -4.62 -2.36
CA ASP A 11 9.25 -4.62 -3.64
C ASP A 11 8.13 -5.68 -3.68
N VAL A 12 8.40 -6.87 -3.13
CA VAL A 12 7.39 -7.93 -2.99
C VAL A 12 6.23 -7.49 -2.09
N ALA A 13 6.54 -6.89 -0.93
CA ALA A 13 5.50 -6.36 -0.04
C ALA A 13 4.67 -5.26 -0.71
N MET A 14 5.33 -4.34 -1.43
CA MET A 14 4.67 -3.29 -2.20
C MET A 14 3.75 -3.84 -3.28
N LEU A 15 4.18 -4.88 -4.00
CA LEU A 15 3.38 -5.56 -5.02
C LEU A 15 2.06 -6.09 -4.43
N TYR A 16 2.13 -6.81 -3.30
CA TYR A 16 0.92 -7.37 -2.67
C TYR A 16 -0.02 -6.29 -2.12
N ILE A 17 0.53 -5.20 -1.57
CA ILE A 17 -0.30 -4.07 -1.09
C ILE A 17 -1.05 -3.43 -2.25
N GLU A 18 -0.38 -3.18 -3.38
CA GLU A 18 -1.01 -2.57 -4.55
C GLU A 18 -2.01 -3.53 -5.24
N GLU A 19 -1.74 -4.83 -5.27
CA GLU A 19 -2.72 -5.81 -5.74
C GLU A 19 -3.97 -5.80 -4.83
N ALA A 20 -3.79 -5.89 -3.52
CA ALA A 20 -4.90 -5.83 -2.57
C ALA A 20 -5.71 -4.54 -2.73
N ARG A 21 -5.05 -3.39 -2.95
CA ARG A 21 -5.70 -2.09 -3.18
C ARG A 21 -6.58 -2.13 -4.43
N SER A 22 -6.05 -2.66 -5.54
CA SER A 22 -6.79 -2.81 -6.79
C SER A 22 -7.99 -3.75 -6.65
N ARG A 23 -7.86 -4.83 -5.85
CA ARG A 23 -8.95 -5.74 -5.54
C ARG A 23 -10.02 -5.08 -4.67
N ALA A 24 -9.64 -4.25 -3.70
CA ALA A 24 -10.56 -3.48 -2.87
C ALA A 24 -11.41 -2.52 -3.73
N GLU A 25 -10.76 -1.76 -4.62
CA GLU A 25 -11.41 -0.86 -5.57
C GLU A 25 -12.39 -1.60 -6.50
N SER A 26 -11.92 -2.68 -7.13
CA SER A 26 -12.74 -3.51 -8.03
C SER A 26 -13.91 -4.18 -7.29
N GLY A 27 -13.69 -4.60 -6.05
CA GLY A 27 -14.68 -5.20 -5.18
C GLY A 27 -15.75 -4.20 -4.76
N ALA A 28 -15.38 -2.98 -4.37
CA ALA A 28 -16.34 -1.91 -4.10
C ALA A 28 -17.23 -1.63 -5.32
N ALA A 29 -16.64 -1.56 -6.52
CA ALA A 29 -17.39 -1.38 -7.77
C ALA A 29 -18.33 -2.56 -8.07
N ALA A 30 -17.91 -3.80 -7.80
CA ALA A 30 -18.75 -4.99 -7.95
C ALA A 30 -19.94 -5.00 -6.98
N LEU A 31 -19.70 -4.66 -5.70
CA LEU A 31 -20.74 -4.55 -4.68
C LEU A 31 -21.78 -3.48 -5.03
N ARG A 32 -21.34 -2.34 -5.56
CA ARG A 32 -22.24 -1.30 -6.09
C ARG A 32 -23.13 -1.81 -7.22
N ARG A 33 -22.54 -2.50 -8.20
CA ARG A 33 -23.30 -3.09 -9.32
C ARG A 33 -24.31 -4.14 -8.84
N ALA A 34 -24.02 -4.81 -7.74
CA ALA A 34 -24.89 -5.81 -7.13
C ALA A 34 -25.96 -5.22 -6.19
N ASN A 35 -26.02 -3.89 -6.01
CA ASN A 35 -26.85 -3.23 -4.99
C ASN A 35 -26.67 -3.83 -3.59
N ALA A 36 -25.43 -4.17 -3.23
CA ALA A 36 -25.10 -4.68 -1.91
C ALA A 36 -25.35 -3.61 -0.82
N GLU A 37 -25.39 -4.03 0.44
CA GLU A 37 -25.58 -3.12 1.56
C GLU A 37 -24.50 -2.01 1.60
N PRO A 38 -24.86 -0.75 1.89
CA PRO A 38 -23.92 0.37 1.85
C PRO A 38 -22.67 0.15 2.71
N HIS A 39 -22.83 -0.44 3.90
CA HIS A 39 -21.73 -0.68 4.82
C HIS A 39 -20.65 -1.63 4.25
N LEU A 40 -21.02 -2.52 3.32
CA LEU A 40 -20.08 -3.43 2.65
C LEU A 40 -19.26 -2.69 1.59
N VAL A 41 -19.89 -1.77 0.85
CA VAL A 41 -19.19 -0.89 -0.10
C VAL A 41 -18.21 0.01 0.66
N GLU A 42 -18.68 0.66 1.73
CA GLU A 42 -17.86 1.54 2.58
C GLU A 42 -16.65 0.81 3.18
N ALA A 43 -16.82 -0.45 3.60
CA ALA A 43 -15.71 -1.26 4.10
C ALA A 43 -14.63 -1.48 3.04
N MET A 44 -15.01 -1.76 1.79
CA MET A 44 -14.05 -1.94 0.69
C MET A 44 -13.35 -0.63 0.29
N GLU A 45 -14.06 0.49 0.30
CA GLU A 45 -13.48 1.80 0.03
C GLU A 45 -12.51 2.24 1.14
N ARG A 46 -12.87 1.99 2.40
CA ARG A 46 -11.97 2.23 3.52
C ARG A 46 -10.70 1.39 3.41
N ALA A 47 -10.82 0.10 3.09
CA ALA A 47 -9.68 -0.76 2.87
C ALA A 47 -8.77 -0.25 1.75
N GLN A 48 -9.33 0.25 0.63
CA GLN A 48 -8.55 0.87 -0.45
C GLN A 48 -7.72 2.07 0.04
N VAL A 49 -8.30 2.94 0.86
CA VAL A 49 -7.62 4.11 1.44
C VAL A 49 -6.49 3.65 2.38
N GLU A 50 -6.78 2.72 3.29
CA GLU A 50 -5.82 2.21 4.26
C GLU A 50 -4.62 1.51 3.59
N LEU A 51 -4.87 0.77 2.51
CA LEU A 51 -3.82 0.14 1.69
C LEU A 51 -2.95 1.18 0.99
N SER A 52 -3.56 2.24 0.45
CA SER A 52 -2.83 3.35 -0.18
C SER A 52 -1.90 4.07 0.82
N ASP A 53 -2.39 4.31 2.03
CA ASP A 53 -1.59 4.91 3.10
C ASP A 53 -0.48 3.99 3.59
N THR A 54 -0.73 2.68 3.62
CA THR A 54 0.29 1.69 3.96
C THR A 54 1.40 1.64 2.90
N ALA A 55 1.03 1.61 1.61
CA ALA A 55 1.98 1.70 0.49
C ALA A 55 2.82 2.97 0.56
N ARG A 56 2.18 4.12 0.86
CA ARG A 56 2.87 5.41 1.02
C ARG A 56 3.89 5.36 2.17
N ARG A 57 3.48 4.87 3.34
CA ARG A 57 4.37 4.76 4.52
C ARG A 57 5.54 3.82 4.27
N LEU A 58 5.30 2.68 3.61
CA LEU A 58 6.36 1.74 3.26
C LEU A 58 7.39 2.40 2.32
N ARG A 59 6.93 3.04 1.24
CA ARG A 59 7.82 3.78 0.32
C ARG A 59 8.63 4.87 1.02
N GLN A 60 8.00 5.63 1.92
CA GLN A 60 8.68 6.68 2.69
C GLN A 60 9.76 6.11 3.61
N GLY A 61 9.48 5.01 4.30
CA GLY A 61 10.41 4.36 5.21
C GLY A 61 11.60 3.69 4.52
N THR A 62 11.44 3.27 3.26
CA THR A 62 12.46 2.47 2.55
C THR A 62 13.28 3.27 1.55
N PHE A 63 12.65 4.19 0.79
CA PHE A 63 13.34 4.93 -0.27
C PHE A 63 13.71 6.36 0.12
N PHE A 64 13.11 6.91 1.19
CA PHE A 64 13.29 8.30 1.60
C PHE A 64 13.81 8.48 3.04
N ALA A 65 14.06 7.38 3.77
CA ALA A 65 14.76 7.42 5.05
C ALA A 65 16.26 7.64 4.82
N VAL A 66 16.67 8.87 4.49
CA VAL A 66 18.08 9.26 4.48
C VAL A 66 18.58 9.29 5.94
N PRO A 67 19.74 8.68 6.26
CA PRO A 67 20.27 8.71 7.62
C PRO A 67 20.56 10.14 8.08
N SER A 68 20.14 10.47 9.29
CA SER A 68 20.54 11.67 10.04
C SER A 68 22.06 11.75 10.33
N ALA A 69 22.89 10.94 9.67
CA ALA A 69 24.31 10.76 9.94
C ALA A 69 25.23 11.61 9.04
N GLN A 70 24.68 12.48 8.18
CA GLN A 70 25.46 13.33 7.27
C GLN A 70 25.48 14.83 7.65
N THR A 71 25.14 15.20 8.89
CA THR A 71 25.27 16.58 9.41
C THR A 71 26.44 16.75 10.38
N ALA A 72 27.54 16.05 10.14
CA ALA A 72 28.84 16.37 10.76
C ALA A 72 29.86 16.73 9.67
N PHE A 73 29.80 17.98 9.20
CA PHE A 73 30.93 18.70 8.62
C PHE A 73 30.88 20.14 9.12
#